data_AF-A0A6G9YDN6-F1
#
_entry.id   AF-A0A6G9YDN6-F1
#
_cell.length_a   1.000
_cell.length_b   1.000
_cell.length_c   1.000
_cell.angle_alpha   90.00
_cell.angle_beta   90.00
_cell.angle_gamma   90.00
#
_symmetry.space_group_name_H-M   'P 1'
#
loop_
_entity.id
_entity.type
_entity.pdbx_description
1 polymer ?
#
loop_
_entity_poly.entity_id
_entity_poly.type
_entity_poly.pdbx_seq_one_letter_code
_entity_poly.pdbx_strand_id
1 'polypeptide(L)'
;MHHRLRYRVTVGAAASADVIDIQAQGSEADTAKFADFVRQAAAQARQRNPRVVVLAGLSTNPSGQRVTTDQLQQAVAATRSFVDGYWLDIPAVGTACPRCGTPQPEVAVPLRELLNS
;
A
#
# COMPACT_ATOMS: atom_id res chain seq x y z
N MET A 1 13.78 8.59 16.68
CA MET A 1 12.52 8.02 17.22
C MET A 1 11.62 7.66 16.06
N HIS A 2 11.48 6.37 15.72
CA HIS A 2 10.52 5.92 14.72
C HIS A 2 9.20 5.64 15.42
N HIS A 3 8.23 6.55 15.30
CA HIS A 3 6.84 6.25 15.67
C HIS A 3 6.32 5.16 14.74
N ARG A 4 6.38 3.90 15.19
CA ARG A 4 5.56 2.83 14.63
C ARG A 4 4.11 3.21 14.92
N LEU A 5 3.42 3.76 13.91
CA LEU A 5 1.99 4.04 13.95
C LEU A 5 1.26 2.75 14.36
N ARG A 6 0.78 2.73 15.60
CA ARG A 6 -0.16 1.72 16.07
C ARG A 6 -1.47 1.94 15.32
N TYR A 7 -1.66 1.18 14.24
CA TYR A 7 -2.93 0.65 13.72
C TYR A 7 -4.19 1.39 14.17
N ARG A 8 -4.31 2.67 13.81
CA ARG A 8 -5.52 3.44 14.03
C ARG A 8 -5.74 4.27 12.80
N VAL A 9 -6.51 3.74 11.87
CA VAL A 9 -7.31 4.61 11.00
C VAL A 9 -8.06 5.53 11.97
N THR A 10 -7.80 6.84 11.91
CA THR A 10 -8.35 7.78 12.89
C THR A 10 -9.87 7.69 12.82
N VAL A 11 -10.48 7.42 13.98
CA VAL A 11 -11.90 7.01 14.09
C VAL A 11 -12.86 8.02 13.44
N GLY A 12 -12.48 9.30 13.39
CA GLY A 12 -13.26 10.34 12.72
C GLY A 12 -13.14 10.35 11.19
N ALA A 13 -11.96 10.00 10.63
CA ALA A 13 -11.74 10.08 9.19
C ALA A 13 -12.51 8.98 8.44
N ALA A 14 -12.48 7.73 8.92
CA ALA A 14 -13.16 6.63 8.24
C ALA A 14 -14.68 6.75 8.24
N ALA A 15 -15.28 7.32 9.30
CA ALA A 15 -16.73 7.43 9.42
C ALA A 15 -17.34 8.36 8.36
N SER A 16 -16.60 9.37 7.90
CA SER A 16 -17.07 10.36 6.94
C SER A 16 -16.36 10.30 5.58
N ALA A 17 -15.39 9.41 5.41
CA ALA A 17 -14.65 9.28 4.15
C ALA A 17 -15.37 8.36 3.17
N ASP A 18 -15.33 8.73 1.90
CA ASP A 18 -15.71 7.87 0.79
C ASP A 18 -14.62 6.83 0.50
N VAL A 19 -13.35 7.23 0.66
CA VAL A 19 -12.17 6.41 0.37
C VAL A 19 -11.16 6.50 1.52
N ILE A 20 -10.60 5.37 1.92
CA ILE A 20 -9.45 5.28 2.82
C ILE A 20 -8.26 4.72 2.06
N ASP A 21 -7.16 5.45 2.15
CA ASP A 21 -5.86 5.05 1.65
C ASP A 21 -5.02 4.43 2.79
N ILE A 22 -4.67 3.16 2.63
CA ILE A 22 -3.74 2.46 3.51
C ILE A 22 -2.31 2.61 2.95
N GLN A 23 -1.54 3.50 3.58
CA GLN A 23 -0.10 3.68 3.35
C GLN A 23 0.70 2.44 3.84
N ALA A 24 0.77 1.38 3.04
CA ALA A 24 1.46 0.14 3.39
C ALA A 24 2.89 0.03 2.84
N GLN A 25 3.33 1.03 2.06
CA GLN A 25 4.61 0.99 1.36
C GLN A 25 5.83 0.84 2.28
N GLY A 26 6.84 0.12 1.81
CA GLY A 26 8.05 -0.24 2.56
C GLY A 26 7.99 -1.59 3.25
N SER A 27 6.97 -2.41 2.98
CA SER A 27 6.87 -3.79 3.47
C SER A 27 6.54 -4.81 2.36
N GLU A 28 6.51 -4.41 1.09
CA GLU A 28 6.17 -5.24 -0.07
C GLU A 28 7.11 -6.45 -0.20
N ALA A 29 8.37 -6.32 0.20
CA ALA A 29 9.35 -7.40 0.21
C ALA A 29 9.06 -8.48 1.28
N ASP A 30 8.21 -8.19 2.26
CA ASP A 30 7.73 -9.12 3.27
C ASP A 30 6.20 -9.24 3.13
N THR A 31 5.77 -10.10 2.21
CA THR A 31 4.37 -10.28 1.83
C THR A 31 3.47 -10.58 3.04
N ALA A 32 3.96 -11.37 4.01
CA ALA A 32 3.18 -11.71 5.20
C ALA A 32 2.92 -10.47 6.06
N LYS A 33 3.97 -9.69 6.33
CA LYS A 33 3.85 -8.43 7.08
C LYS A 33 2.99 -7.41 6.35
N PHE A 34 3.14 -7.28 5.03
CA PHE A 34 2.31 -6.41 4.21
C PHE A 34 0.83 -6.81 4.31
N ALA A 35 0.52 -8.09 4.08
CA ALA A 35 -0.84 -8.60 4.10
C ALA A 35 -1.51 -8.47 5.47
N ASP A 36 -0.78 -8.77 6.56
CA ASP A 36 -1.29 -8.61 7.91
C ASP A 36 -1.60 -7.15 8.25
N PHE A 37 -0.77 -6.21 7.78
CA PHE A 37 -1.03 -4.79 7.97
C PHE A 37 -2.29 -4.33 7.22
N VAL A 38 -2.35 -4.63 5.92
CA VAL A 38 -3.48 -4.25 5.05
C VAL A 38 -4.79 -4.87 5.56
N ARG A 39 -4.80 -6.16 5.90
CA ARG A 39 -5.99 -6.85 6.43
C ARG A 39 -6.52 -6.18 7.69
N GLN A 40 -5.64 -5.86 8.65
CA GLN A 40 -6.04 -5.24 9.90
C GLN A 40 -6.55 -3.81 9.68
N ALA A 41 -5.90 -3.02 8.84
CA ALA A 41 -6.31 -1.65 8.54
C ALA A 41 -7.64 -1.60 7.78
N ALA A 42 -7.83 -2.47 6.78
CA ALA A 42 -9.07 -2.58 6.03
C ALA A 42 -10.25 -2.99 6.91
N ALA A 43 -10.05 -3.99 7.78
CA ALA A 43 -11.06 -4.41 8.75
C ALA A 43 -11.46 -3.25 9.69
N GLN A 44 -10.49 -2.47 10.17
CA GLN A 44 -10.77 -1.31 11.01
C GLN A 44 -11.53 -0.21 10.26
N ALA A 45 -11.18 0.08 9.01
CA ALA A 45 -11.90 1.05 8.19
C ALA A 45 -13.37 0.64 8.00
N ARG A 46 -13.61 -0.63 7.63
CA ARG A 46 -14.96 -1.16 7.39
C ARG A 46 -15.80 -1.32 8.67
N GLN A 47 -15.17 -1.57 9.82
CA GLN A 47 -15.85 -1.52 11.11
C GLN A 47 -16.42 -0.13 11.43
N ARG A 48 -15.84 0.95 10.86
CA ARG A 48 -16.29 2.33 11.06
C ARG A 48 -17.26 2.79 9.99
N ASN A 49 -17.00 2.44 8.74
CA ASN A 49 -17.89 2.71 7.62
C ASN A 49 -17.92 1.48 6.71
N PRO A 50 -18.98 0.65 6.78
CA PRO A 50 -19.09 -0.55 5.95
C PRO A 50 -19.12 -0.30 4.44
N ARG A 51 -19.32 0.95 4.00
CA ARG A 51 -19.38 1.36 2.59
C ARG A 51 -18.12 2.08 2.11
N VAL A 52 -17.11 2.25 2.97
CA VAL A 52 -15.88 2.94 2.59
C VAL A 52 -15.12 2.11 1.55
N VAL A 53 -14.64 2.78 0.50
CA VAL A 53 -13.70 2.18 -0.45
C VAL A 53 -12.33 2.14 0.21
N VAL A 54 -11.68 0.99 0.20
CA VAL A 54 -10.35 0.80 0.79
C VAL A 54 -9.34 0.57 -0.32
N LEU A 55 -8.33 1.44 -0.39
CA LEU A 55 -7.18 1.28 -1.29
C LEU A 55 -5.92 0.93 -0.49
N ALA A 56 -5.07 0.06 -1.03
CA ALA A 56 -3.75 -0.19 -0.49
C ALA A 56 -2.66 0.41 -1.38
N GLY A 57 -1.72 1.13 -0.76
CA GLY A 57 -0.56 1.68 -1.43
C GLY A 57 0.53 0.64 -1.66
N LEU A 58 1.12 0.69 -2.86
CA LEU A 58 2.29 -0.08 -3.30
C LEU A 58 3.36 0.88 -3.78
N SER A 59 4.65 0.56 -3.63
CA SER A 59 5.75 1.35 -4.19
C SER A 59 6.74 0.48 -4.95
N THR A 60 7.29 0.99 -6.06
CA THR A 60 8.36 0.28 -6.81
C THR A 60 9.74 0.39 -6.16
N ASN A 61 9.98 1.40 -5.32
CA ASN A 61 11.28 1.61 -4.64
C ASN A 61 11.19 2.44 -3.34
N PRO A 62 10.41 2.02 -2.33
CA PRO A 62 10.11 2.85 -1.17
C PRO A 62 11.37 3.17 -0.37
N SER A 63 11.66 4.46 -0.16
CA SER A 63 12.91 4.91 0.50
C SER A 63 14.19 4.31 -0.10
N GLY A 64 14.20 4.06 -1.42
CA GLY A 64 15.34 3.47 -2.12
C GLY A 64 15.50 1.96 -1.95
N GLN A 65 14.54 1.29 -1.29
CA GLN A 65 14.52 -0.17 -1.22
C GLN A 65 14.32 -0.77 -2.62
N ARG A 66 14.91 -1.94 -2.86
CA ARG A 66 14.63 -2.73 -4.05
C ARG A 66 13.34 -3.51 -3.83
N VAL A 67 12.33 -3.25 -4.66
CA VAL A 67 11.12 -4.07 -4.77
C VAL A 67 11.06 -4.63 -6.20
N THR A 68 10.72 -5.90 -6.33
CA THR A 68 10.58 -6.57 -7.63
C THR A 68 9.13 -6.63 -8.06
N THR A 69 8.90 -6.85 -9.35
CA THR A 69 7.57 -7.11 -9.91
C THR A 69 6.89 -8.27 -9.18
N ASP A 70 7.59 -9.38 -8.97
CA ASP A 70 7.04 -10.56 -8.29
C ASP A 70 6.60 -10.24 -6.86
N GLN A 71 7.36 -9.41 -6.14
CA GLN A 71 6.98 -8.97 -4.80
C GLN A 71 5.69 -8.15 -4.81
N LEU A 72 5.54 -7.22 -5.77
CA LEU A 72 4.30 -6.47 -5.92
C LEU A 72 3.12 -7.38 -6.29
N GLN A 73 3.31 -8.34 -7.20
CA GLN A 73 2.28 -9.29 -7.59
C GLN A 73 1.86 -10.19 -6.42
N GLN A 74 2.82 -10.65 -5.61
CA GLN A 74 2.54 -11.44 -4.41
C GLN A 74 1.80 -10.61 -3.35
N ALA A 75 2.19 -9.35 -3.14
CA ALA A 75 1.48 -8.43 -2.26
C ALA A 75 0.03 -8.26 -2.71
N VAL A 76 -0.20 -7.97 -4.00
CA VAL A 76 -1.56 -7.86 -4.58
C VAL A 76 -2.36 -9.14 -4.41
N ALA A 77 -1.78 -10.30 -4.75
CA ALA A 77 -2.45 -11.58 -4.62
C ALA A 77 -2.85 -11.88 -3.17
N ALA A 78 -1.99 -11.52 -2.21
CA ALA A 78 -2.24 -11.71 -0.78
C ALA A 78 -3.29 -10.76 -0.20
N THR A 79 -3.51 -9.58 -0.81
CA THR A 79 -4.40 -8.55 -0.24
C THR A 79 -5.66 -8.24 -1.03
N ARG A 80 -5.80 -8.74 -2.27
CA ARG A 80 -6.94 -8.40 -3.15
C ARG A 80 -8.31 -8.76 -2.59
N SER A 81 -8.39 -9.66 -1.62
CA SER A 81 -9.63 -10.02 -0.92
C SER A 81 -9.99 -9.09 0.24
N PHE A 82 -9.10 -8.16 0.63
CA PHE A 82 -9.30 -7.24 1.76
C PHE A 82 -9.54 -5.80 1.34
N VAL A 83 -9.21 -5.44 0.09
CA VAL A 83 -9.23 -4.07 -0.43
C VAL A 83 -10.00 -4.00 -1.74
N ASP A 84 -10.45 -2.81 -2.09
CA ASP A 84 -11.21 -2.53 -3.30
C ASP A 84 -10.31 -2.10 -4.47
N GLY A 85 -9.05 -1.78 -4.21
CA GLY A 85 -8.08 -1.42 -5.24
C GLY A 85 -6.71 -1.05 -4.69
N TYR A 86 -5.85 -0.59 -5.60
CA TYR A 86 -4.48 -0.20 -5.31
C TYR A 86 -4.15 1.13 -5.97
N TRP A 87 -3.22 1.86 -5.38
CA TRP A 87 -2.48 2.91 -6.04
C TRP A 87 -0.99 2.61 -5.91
N LEU A 88 -0.19 3.14 -6.85
CA LEU A 88 1.21 2.80 -6.98
C LEU A 88 2.04 4.07 -7.05
N ASP A 89 3.02 4.23 -6.17
CA ASP A 89 4.07 5.23 -6.32
C ASP A 89 5.31 4.67 -7.02
N ILE A 90 5.93 5.54 -7.83
CA ILE A 90 7.25 5.33 -8.41
C ILE A 90 8.16 6.43 -7.85
N PRO A 91 8.67 6.28 -6.62
CA PRO A 91 9.49 7.29 -5.98
C PRO A 91 10.73 7.72 -6.77
N ALA A 92 10.99 9.04 -6.74
CA ALA A 92 12.22 9.68 -7.16
C ALA A 92 12.89 10.38 -5.99
N VAL A 93 14.20 10.64 -6.09
CA VAL A 93 14.90 11.51 -5.13
C VAL A 93 14.28 12.90 -5.11
N GLY A 94 14.08 13.46 -3.91
CA GLY A 94 13.57 14.81 -3.73
C GLY A 94 13.45 15.18 -2.25
N THR A 95 13.02 16.42 -1.97
CA THR A 95 12.93 16.94 -0.59
C THR A 95 12.06 16.06 0.31
N ALA A 96 10.97 15.51 -0.21
CA ALA A 96 10.07 14.63 0.53
C ALA A 96 10.62 13.20 0.72
N CYS A 97 11.52 12.74 -0.15
CA CYS A 97 12.20 11.45 -0.03
C CYS A 97 13.69 11.55 -0.39
N PRO A 98 14.53 12.03 0.53
CA PRO A 98 15.97 12.20 0.26
C PRO A 98 16.71 10.88 0.04
N ARG A 99 16.14 9.77 0.52
CA ARG A 99 16.71 8.42 0.40
C ARG A 99 16.17 7.64 -0.80
N CYS A 100 15.21 8.19 -1.55
CA CYS A 100 14.72 7.54 -2.74
C CYS A 100 15.80 7.50 -3.82
N GLY A 101 15.86 6.41 -4.57
CA GLY A 101 16.84 6.19 -5.62
C GLY A 101 16.31 6.62 -7.00
N THR A 102 16.92 6.07 -8.04
CA THR A 102 16.41 6.17 -9.42
C THR A 102 14.99 5.57 -9.48
N PRO A 103 14.00 6.29 -10.04
CA PRO A 103 12.66 5.77 -10.30
C PRO A 103 12.71 4.43 -11.03
N GLN A 104 11.84 3.48 -10.66
CA GLN A 104 11.76 2.14 -11.26
C GLN A 104 10.40 1.91 -11.95
N PRO A 105 10.04 2.65 -13.02
CA PRO A 105 8.75 2.50 -13.69
C PRO A 105 8.55 1.13 -14.35
N GLU A 106 9.63 0.47 -14.75
CA GLU A 106 9.60 -0.86 -15.37
C GLU A 106 9.05 -1.95 -14.43
N VAL A 107 9.21 -1.78 -13.11
CA VAL A 107 8.62 -2.67 -12.10
C VAL A 107 7.08 -2.58 -12.09
N ALA A 108 6.53 -1.41 -12.48
CA ALA A 108 5.09 -1.16 -12.49
C ALA A 108 4.37 -1.77 -13.71
N VAL A 109 5.07 -1.91 -14.85
CA VAL A 109 4.43 -2.28 -16.12
C VAL A 109 3.69 -3.62 -16.03
N PRO A 110 4.27 -4.71 -15.49
CA PRO A 110 3.59 -6.00 -15.44
C PRO A 110 2.47 -6.05 -14.39
N LEU A 111 2.45 -5.12 -13.43
CA LEU A 111 1.38 -5.05 -12.44
C LEU A 111 0.05 -4.64 -13.10
N ARG A 112 0.11 -3.80 -14.13
CA ARG A 112 -1.08 -3.38 -14.89
C ARG A 112 -1.79 -4.58 -15.52
N GLU A 113 -1.05 -5.57 -16.01
CA GLU A 113 -1.62 -6.77 -16.63
C GLU A 113 -2.37 -7.61 -15.59
N LEU A 114 -1.78 -7.79 -14.40
CA LEU A 114 -2.40 -8.52 -13.28
C LEU A 114 -3.68 -7.85 -12.76
N LEU A 115 -3.74 -6.52 -12.71
CA LEU A 115 -4.90 -5.80 -12.18
C LEU A 115 -6.10 -5.75 -13.14
N ASN A 116 -5.91 -6.13 -14.41
CA ASN A 116 -6.96 -6.18 -15.43
C ASN A 116 -7.50 -7.60 -15.68
N SER A 117 -7.04 -8.60 -14.91
CA SER A 117 -7.43 -10.02 -15.00
C SER A 117 -8.25 -10.47 -13.79
#